data_AF-A0A942C2R6-F1
#
_entry.id   AF-A0A942C2R6-F1
#
_cell.length_a   1.000
_cell.length_b   1.000
_cell.length_c   1.000
_cell.angle_alpha   90.00
_cell.angle_beta   90.00
_cell.angle_gamma   90.00
#
_symmetry.space_group_name_H-M   'P 1'
#
loop_
_entity.id
_entity.type
_entity.pdbx_description
1 polymer ?
#
loop_
_entity_poly.entity_id
_entity_poly.type
_entity_poly.pdbx_seq_one_letter_code
_entity_poly.pdbx_strand_id
1 'polypeptide(L)'
;MSQILDFIAFPKTEEQETASKLLIIVGVNLAFLLIAGLMLWLFGHSALAWQFAKGYALLWVLLLVISPILNFIQRMFRLNLYDNANVFVASNLLVSGVLVLGWSTFAALVVQGAGATGWVVGLLYAVGFLASYIGEQVVTAIFNGTIYQLANLVLALVSFIVFAIWPVLGRTLFGWFFNLF
;
A
#
# COMPACT_ATOMS: atom_id res chain seq x y z
N MET A 1 35.17 11.49 -6.90
CA MET A 1 33.92 11.72 -7.65
C MET A 1 33.66 10.63 -8.72
N SER A 2 34.69 9.94 -9.25
CA SER A 2 34.50 8.81 -10.18
C SER A 2 34.04 7.50 -9.51
N GLN A 3 34.47 7.20 -8.27
CA GLN A 3 34.06 5.97 -7.56
C GLN A 3 32.56 5.90 -7.21
N ILE A 4 31.87 7.04 -7.12
CA ILE A 4 30.41 7.07 -6.87
C ILE A 4 29.65 6.76 -8.18
N LEU A 5 30.18 7.17 -9.33
CA LEU A 5 29.63 6.86 -10.64
C LEU A 5 29.84 5.39 -11.00
N ASP A 6 30.96 4.80 -10.61
CA ASP A 6 31.21 3.36 -10.81
C ASP A 6 30.24 2.50 -9.99
N PHE A 7 29.85 2.91 -8.77
CA PHE A 7 28.83 2.21 -7.98
C PHE A 7 27.41 2.28 -8.59
N ILE A 8 27.16 3.27 -9.45
CA ILE A 8 25.89 3.46 -10.18
C ILE A 8 25.89 2.71 -11.51
N ALA A 9 27.06 2.47 -12.11
CA ALA A 9 27.23 1.88 -13.45
C ALA A 9 27.43 0.36 -13.47
N PHE A 10 27.52 -0.31 -12.32
CA PHE A 10 27.54 -1.77 -12.28
C PHE A 10 26.18 -2.33 -12.72
N PRO A 11 26.14 -3.33 -13.63
CA PRO A 11 24.91 -4.07 -13.90
C PRO A 11 24.49 -4.76 -12.60
N LYS A 12 23.45 -4.21 -11.97
CA LYS A 12 22.86 -4.82 -10.78
C LYS A 12 22.25 -6.15 -11.18
N THR A 13 22.49 -7.18 -10.39
CA THR A 13 21.72 -8.42 -10.51
C THR A 13 20.24 -8.13 -10.22
N GLU A 14 19.32 -8.92 -10.77
CA GLU A 14 17.88 -8.76 -10.53
C GLU A 14 17.54 -8.72 -9.03
N GLU A 15 18.30 -9.47 -8.22
CA GLU A 15 18.21 -9.47 -6.76
C GLU A 15 18.61 -8.13 -6.13
N GLN A 16 19.70 -7.51 -6.59
CA GLN A 16 20.15 -6.20 -6.11
C GLN A 16 19.19 -5.08 -6.52
N GLU A 17 18.61 -5.17 -7.71
CA GLU A 17 17.59 -4.22 -8.16
C GLU A 17 16.32 -4.32 -7.30
N THR A 18 15.86 -5.54 -7.03
CA THR A 18 14.69 -5.80 -6.18
C THR A 18 14.92 -5.32 -4.74
N ALA A 19 16.08 -5.65 -4.16
CA ALA A 19 16.45 -5.20 -2.82
C ALA A 19 16.55 -3.66 -2.74
N SER A 20 17.13 -3.02 -3.75
CA SER A 20 17.21 -1.55 -3.83
C SER A 20 15.82 -0.91 -3.87
N LYS A 21 14.90 -1.43 -4.70
CA LYS A 21 13.52 -0.94 -4.80
C LYS A 21 12.79 -1.08 -3.47
N LEU A 22 12.92 -2.23 -2.80
CA LEU A 22 12.27 -2.47 -1.51
C LEU A 22 12.79 -1.50 -0.44
N LEU A 23 14.10 -1.26 -0.37
CA LEU A 23 14.69 -0.27 0.55
C LEU A 23 14.20 1.15 0.28
N ILE A 24 14.09 1.55 -0.98
CA ILE A 24 13.54 2.87 -1.35
C ILE A 24 12.10 2.99 -0.88
N ILE A 25 11.27 1.97 -1.09
CA ILE A 25 9.84 1.99 -0.72
C ILE A 25 9.68 2.02 0.80
N VAL A 26 10.48 1.25 1.55
CA VAL A 26 10.52 1.32 3.02
C VAL A 26 10.93 2.73 3.46
N GLY A 27 11.96 3.32 2.84
CA GLY A 27 12.41 4.67 3.13
C GLY A 27 11.36 5.74 2.87
N VAL A 28 10.66 5.67 1.72
CA VAL A 28 9.56 6.57 1.37
C VAL A 28 8.39 6.44 2.34
N ASN A 29 8.05 5.20 2.73
CA ASN A 29 6.98 4.96 3.70
C ASN A 29 7.33 5.54 5.09
N LEU A 30 8.56 5.32 5.57
CA LEU A 30 9.03 5.91 6.83
C LEU A 30 9.05 7.45 6.77
N ALA A 31 9.54 8.03 5.67
CA ALA A 31 9.53 9.48 5.47
C ALA A 31 8.10 10.03 5.48
N PHE A 32 7.16 9.36 4.82
CA PHE A 32 5.76 9.72 4.85
C PHE A 32 5.17 9.64 6.25
N LEU A 33 5.40 8.54 6.99
CA LEU A 33 4.92 8.40 8.37
C LEU A 33 5.46 9.49 9.28
N LEU A 34 6.73 9.89 9.13
CA LEU A 34 7.33 10.98 9.89
C LEU A 34 6.70 12.33 9.54
N ILE A 35 6.59 12.66 8.25
CA ILE A 35 6.04 13.95 7.79
C ILE A 35 4.55 14.05 8.11
N ALA A 36 3.76 13.04 7.72
CA ALA A 36 2.34 12.98 8.01
C ALA A 36 2.08 12.93 9.51
N GLY A 37 2.88 12.18 10.27
CA GLY A 37 2.79 12.12 11.73
C GLY A 37 3.05 13.48 12.39
N LEU A 38 4.09 14.19 11.96
CA LEU A 38 4.39 15.54 12.44
C LEU A 38 3.26 16.52 12.10
N MET A 39 2.75 16.49 10.86
CA MET A 39 1.63 17.32 10.44
C MET A 39 0.37 17.03 11.28
N LEU A 40 -0.01 15.76 11.41
CA LEU A 40 -1.17 15.34 12.19
C LEU A 40 -1.03 15.72 13.67
N TRP A 41 0.18 15.62 14.23
CA TRP A 41 0.47 16.07 15.59
C TRP A 41 0.28 17.59 15.76
N LEU A 42 0.80 18.40 14.84
CA LEU A 42 0.63 19.86 14.85
C LEU A 42 -0.84 20.28 14.78
N PHE A 43 -1.68 19.50 14.09
CA PHE A 43 -3.12 19.74 13.98
C PHE A 43 -3.96 19.07 15.07
N GLY A 44 -3.35 18.50 16.12
CA GLY A 44 -4.07 17.88 17.24
C GLY A 44 -4.68 16.50 16.95
N HIS A 45 -4.30 15.87 15.84
CA HIS A 45 -4.79 14.57 15.39
C HIS A 45 -3.73 13.46 15.54
N SER A 46 -2.97 13.48 16.64
CA SER A 46 -1.90 12.50 16.90
C SER A 46 -2.39 11.04 16.96
N ALA A 47 -3.64 10.81 17.38
CA ALA A 47 -4.27 9.50 17.36
C ALA A 47 -4.35 8.93 15.93
N LEU A 48 -4.58 9.77 14.90
CA LEU A 48 -4.60 9.33 13.50
C LEU A 48 -3.21 8.91 13.04
N ALA A 49 -2.16 9.63 13.43
CA ALA A 49 -0.79 9.26 13.09
C ALA A 49 -0.45 7.86 13.60
N TRP A 50 -0.87 7.55 14.83
CA TRP A 50 -0.72 6.22 15.42
C TRP A 50 -1.54 5.16 14.68
N GLN A 51 -2.78 5.47 14.28
CA GLN A 51 -3.60 4.56 13.48
C GLN A 51 -2.93 4.27 12.12
N PHE A 52 -2.42 5.28 11.41
CA PHE A 52 -1.68 5.06 10.16
C PHE A 52 -0.44 4.19 10.36
N ALA A 53 0.36 4.44 11.40
CA ALA A 53 1.54 3.63 11.71
C ALA A 53 1.16 2.15 11.95
N LYS A 54 0.13 1.90 12.76
CA LYS A 54 -0.42 0.56 12.99
C LYS A 54 -0.95 -0.09 11.71
N GLY A 55 -1.68 0.67 10.91
CA GLY A 55 -2.21 0.21 9.63
C GLY A 55 -1.08 -0.24 8.70
N TYR A 56 -0.04 0.58 8.54
CA TYR A 56 1.11 0.22 7.71
C TYR A 56 1.87 -0.99 8.25
N ALA A 57 2.05 -1.08 9.56
CA ALA A 57 2.66 -2.26 10.17
C ALA A 57 1.84 -3.52 9.85
N LEU A 58 0.52 -3.44 9.95
CA LEU A 58 -0.35 -4.57 9.59
C LEU A 58 -0.31 -4.88 8.09
N LEU A 59 -0.28 -3.86 7.22
CA LEU A 59 -0.13 -4.06 5.77
C LEU A 59 1.16 -4.82 5.45
N TRP A 60 2.27 -4.45 6.09
CA TRP A 60 3.54 -5.16 5.96
C TRP A 60 3.45 -6.61 6.44
N VAL A 61 2.86 -6.86 7.61
CA VAL A 61 2.67 -8.22 8.13
C VAL A 61 1.82 -9.05 7.17
N LEU A 62 0.70 -8.51 6.67
CA LEU A 62 -0.16 -9.17 5.69
C LEU A 62 0.61 -9.50 4.42
N LEU A 63 1.41 -8.56 3.92
CA LEU A 63 2.23 -8.77 2.73
C LEU A 63 3.27 -9.89 2.93
N LEU A 64 3.94 -9.91 4.08
CA LEU A 64 4.91 -10.95 4.44
C LEU A 64 4.27 -12.33 4.65
N VAL A 65 2.99 -12.39 5.01
CA VAL A 65 2.26 -13.65 5.21
C VAL A 65 1.60 -14.13 3.91
N ILE A 66 0.95 -13.24 3.17
CA ILE A 66 0.21 -13.58 1.95
C ILE A 66 1.16 -13.92 0.80
N SER A 67 2.30 -13.23 0.69
CA SER A 67 3.28 -13.50 -0.36
C SER A 67 3.79 -14.96 -0.35
N PRO A 68 4.28 -15.54 0.77
CA PRO A 68 4.70 -16.94 0.80
C PRO A 68 3.52 -17.90 0.63
N ILE A 69 2.33 -17.58 1.14
CA ILE A 69 1.13 -18.41 0.92
C ILE A 69 0.77 -18.46 -0.57
N LEU A 70 0.76 -17.32 -1.24
CA LEU A 70 0.45 -17.26 -2.66
C LEU A 70 1.50 -17.99 -3.49
N ASN A 71 2.78 -17.80 -3.18
CA ASN A 71 3.87 -18.56 -3.80
C ASN A 71 3.72 -20.06 -3.59
N PHE A 72 3.33 -20.50 -2.38
CA PHE A 72 3.08 -21.90 -2.08
C PHE A 72 1.91 -22.46 -2.90
N ILE A 73 0.79 -21.73 -2.99
CA ILE A 73 -0.38 -22.11 -3.79
C ILE A 73 0.00 -22.19 -5.27
N GLN A 74 0.67 -21.17 -5.80
CA GLN A 74 1.09 -21.14 -7.21
C GLN A 74 2.01 -22.32 -7.54
N ARG A 75 2.94 -22.69 -6.64
CA ARG A 75 3.78 -23.88 -6.79
C ARG A 75 2.99 -25.18 -6.73
N MET A 76 2.05 -25.30 -5.79
CA MET A 76 1.20 -26.49 -5.64
C MET A 76 0.35 -26.75 -6.88
N PHE A 77 -0.21 -25.70 -7.48
CA PHE A 77 -1.02 -25.78 -8.70
C PHE A 77 -0.18 -25.72 -10.00
N ARG A 78 1.16 -25.68 -9.91
CA ARG A 78 2.07 -25.54 -11.06
C ARG A 78 1.70 -24.37 -11.98
N LEU A 79 1.23 -23.27 -11.38
CA LEU A 79 0.91 -22.05 -12.10
C LEU A 79 2.21 -21.35 -12.48
N ASN A 80 2.68 -21.62 -13.70
CA ASN A 80 3.84 -20.98 -14.27
C ASN A 80 3.41 -19.88 -15.25
N LEU A 81 4.24 -18.85 -15.37
CA LEU A 81 4.06 -17.79 -16.36
C LEU A 81 4.04 -18.34 -17.80
N TYR A 82 4.77 -19.43 -18.06
CA TYR A 82 4.90 -20.01 -19.40
C TYR A 82 3.71 -20.86 -19.82
N ASP A 83 3.11 -21.61 -18.89
CA ASP A 83 2.02 -22.53 -19.19
C ASP A 83 0.64 -21.94 -18.92
N ASN A 84 0.53 -21.05 -17.92
CA ASN A 84 -0.74 -20.53 -17.41
C ASN A 84 -0.65 -19.03 -17.07
N ALA A 85 -0.05 -18.23 -17.98
CA ALA A 85 0.18 -16.80 -17.82
C ALA A 85 -1.04 -16.04 -17.28
N ASN A 86 -2.22 -16.24 -17.89
CA ASN A 86 -3.44 -15.52 -17.54
C ASN A 86 -3.88 -15.80 -16.10
N VAL A 87 -3.82 -17.06 -15.66
CA VAL A 87 -4.25 -17.46 -14.31
C VAL A 87 -3.24 -16.97 -13.28
N PHE A 88 -1.95 -17.03 -13.59
CA PHE A 88 -0.89 -16.48 -12.74
C PHE A 88 -1.09 -14.97 -12.54
N VAL A 89 -1.29 -14.22 -13.62
CA VAL A 89 -1.52 -12.76 -13.56
C VAL A 89 -2.81 -12.43 -12.83
N ALA A 90 -3.91 -13.11 -13.14
CA ALA A 90 -5.19 -12.89 -12.47
C ALA A 90 -5.10 -13.15 -10.95
N SER A 91 -4.38 -14.19 -10.52
CA SER A 91 -4.21 -14.52 -9.10
C SER A 91 -3.46 -13.41 -8.35
N ASN A 92 -2.35 -12.92 -8.90
CA ASN A 92 -1.57 -11.83 -8.31
C ASN A 92 -2.35 -10.51 -8.30
N LEU A 93 -3.09 -10.23 -9.39
CA LEU A 93 -3.91 -9.03 -9.49
C LEU A 93 -5.07 -9.05 -8.49
N LEU A 94 -5.73 -10.20 -8.30
CA LEU A 94 -6.81 -10.35 -7.33
C LEU A 94 -6.31 -10.14 -5.91
N VAL A 95 -5.19 -10.77 -5.55
CA VAL A 95 -4.63 -10.64 -4.20
C VAL A 95 -4.14 -9.22 -3.93
N SER A 96 -3.33 -8.66 -4.84
CA SER A 96 -2.83 -7.29 -4.69
C SER A 96 -3.96 -6.25 -4.72
N GLY A 97 -4.96 -6.44 -5.57
CA GLY A 97 -6.13 -5.56 -5.65
C GLY A 97 -6.95 -5.57 -4.36
N VAL A 98 -7.18 -6.74 -3.75
CA VAL A 98 -7.87 -6.84 -2.45
C VAL A 98 -7.08 -6.13 -1.34
N LEU A 99 -5.75 -6.26 -1.33
CA LEU A 99 -4.91 -5.56 -0.35
C LEU A 99 -4.98 -4.04 -0.52
N VAL A 100 -4.91 -3.56 -1.76
CA VAL A 100 -5.00 -2.13 -2.08
C VAL A 100 -6.38 -1.56 -1.77
N LEU A 101 -7.45 -2.32 -2.08
CA LEU A 101 -8.82 -1.94 -1.71
C LEU A 101 -9.00 -1.86 -0.19
N GLY A 102 -8.52 -2.86 0.54
CA GLY A 102 -8.56 -2.86 1.99
C GLY A 102 -7.80 -1.68 2.59
N TRP A 103 -6.60 -1.40 2.07
CA TRP A 103 -5.78 -0.27 2.50
C TRP A 103 -6.44 1.09 2.23
N SER A 104 -6.98 1.28 1.03
CA SER A 104 -7.62 2.54 0.64
C SER A 104 -8.91 2.78 1.41
N THR A 105 -9.66 1.71 1.68
CA THR A 105 -10.80 1.73 2.62
C THR A 105 -10.34 2.18 4.00
N PHE A 106 -9.19 1.66 4.47
CA PHE A 106 -8.64 2.00 5.77
C PHE A 106 -8.27 3.46 5.88
N ALA A 107 -7.53 3.98 4.91
CA ALA A 107 -7.16 5.39 4.89
C ALA A 107 -8.39 6.31 4.88
N ALA A 108 -9.42 5.97 4.09
CA ALA A 108 -10.65 6.76 4.00
C ALA A 108 -11.44 6.76 5.32
N LEU A 109 -11.63 5.60 5.96
CA LEU A 109 -12.39 5.48 7.20
C LEU A 109 -11.67 6.10 8.40
N VAL A 110 -10.35 5.97 8.49
CA VAL A 110 -9.52 6.58 9.55
C VAL A 110 -9.61 8.11 9.47
N VAL A 111 -9.45 8.67 8.27
CA VAL A 111 -9.59 10.12 8.04
C VAL A 111 -11.00 10.60 8.39
N GLN A 112 -12.03 9.84 8.02
CA GLN A 112 -13.40 10.21 8.35
C GLN A 112 -13.68 10.16 9.86
N GLY A 113 -13.15 9.15 10.55
CA GLY A 113 -13.29 8.96 12.00
C GLY A 113 -12.66 10.09 12.82
N ALA A 114 -11.77 10.89 12.23
CA ALA A 114 -11.15 12.05 12.86
C ALA A 114 -12.13 13.16 13.27
N GLY A 115 -13.26 13.30 12.56
CA GLY A 115 -14.27 14.32 12.87
C GLY A 115 -13.80 15.78 12.72
N ALA A 116 -12.79 16.04 11.89
CA ALA A 116 -12.30 17.41 11.65
C ALA A 116 -13.35 18.30 10.96
N THR A 117 -13.20 19.62 11.10
CA THR A 117 -14.07 20.61 10.44
C THR A 117 -13.26 21.67 9.68
N GLY A 118 -13.90 22.34 8.72
CA GLY A 118 -13.28 23.40 7.93
C GLY A 118 -12.16 22.91 7.00
N TRP A 119 -11.12 23.71 6.85
CA TRP A 119 -10.01 23.44 5.91
C TRP A 119 -9.14 22.24 6.33
N VAL A 120 -9.12 21.89 7.62
CA VAL A 120 -8.37 20.74 8.15
C VAL A 120 -8.89 19.43 7.56
N VAL A 121 -10.18 19.37 7.21
CA VAL A 121 -10.77 18.21 6.52
C VAL A 121 -10.07 17.95 5.20
N GLY A 122 -9.89 18.98 4.37
CA GLY A 122 -9.21 18.85 3.08
C GLY A 122 -7.77 18.33 3.25
N LEU A 123 -7.07 18.79 4.28
CA LEU A 123 -5.73 18.31 4.61
C LEU A 123 -5.73 16.84 5.02
N LEU A 124 -6.66 16.42 5.88
CA LEU A 124 -6.74 15.02 6.29
C LEU A 124 -7.07 14.09 5.12
N TYR A 125 -7.98 14.49 4.22
CA TYR A 125 -8.25 13.72 3.01
C TYR A 125 -7.06 13.69 2.06
N ALA A 126 -6.29 14.77 1.93
CA ALA A 126 -5.05 14.76 1.18
C ALA A 126 -4.02 13.80 1.78
N VAL A 127 -3.89 13.76 3.11
CA VAL A 127 -3.03 12.79 3.82
C VAL A 127 -3.50 11.36 3.60
N GLY A 128 -4.80 11.08 3.69
CA GLY A 128 -5.36 9.76 3.42
C GLY A 128 -5.18 9.32 1.97
N PHE A 129 -5.30 10.25 1.02
CA PHE A 129 -5.08 9.99 -0.40
C PHE A 129 -3.61 9.65 -0.68
N LEU A 130 -2.68 10.43 -0.11
CA LEU A 130 -1.24 10.14 -0.18
C LEU A 130 -0.89 8.81 0.51
N ALA A 131 -1.54 8.50 1.63
CA ALA A 131 -1.37 7.20 2.29
C ALA A 131 -1.83 6.06 1.38
N SER A 132 -2.93 6.23 0.65
CA SER A 132 -3.43 5.22 -0.28
C SER A 132 -2.47 4.99 -1.45
N TYR A 133 -1.92 6.08 -2.01
CA TYR A 133 -0.87 6.02 -3.03
C TYR A 133 0.38 5.29 -2.53
N ILE A 134 0.89 5.63 -1.35
CA ILE A 134 2.11 5.01 -0.81
C ILE A 134 1.86 3.54 -0.42
N GLY A 135 0.68 3.21 0.09
CA GLY A 135 0.31 1.82 0.36
C GLY A 135 0.28 0.96 -0.90
N GLU A 136 -0.16 1.51 -2.03
CA GLU A 136 -0.08 0.84 -3.32
C GLU A 136 1.37 0.58 -3.76
N GLN A 137 2.27 1.54 -3.58
CA GLN A 137 3.71 1.35 -3.84
C GLN A 137 4.29 0.22 -2.96
N VAL A 138 3.85 0.12 -1.71
CA VAL A 138 4.25 -0.96 -0.79
C VAL A 138 3.75 -2.33 -1.29
N VAL A 139 2.50 -2.43 -1.74
CA VAL A 139 1.95 -3.70 -2.28
C VAL A 139 2.67 -4.09 -3.57
N THR A 140 2.84 -3.17 -4.50
CA THR A 140 3.49 -3.43 -5.80
C THR A 140 4.99 -3.72 -5.69
N ALA A 141 5.65 -3.35 -4.59
CA ALA A 141 7.02 -3.76 -4.29
C ALA A 141 7.19 -5.28 -4.27
N ILE A 142 6.15 -6.01 -3.84
CA ILE A 142 6.13 -7.47 -3.77
C ILE A 142 5.53 -8.05 -5.06
N PHE A 143 4.44 -7.47 -5.54
CA PHE A 143 3.78 -7.89 -6.78
C PHE A 143 4.39 -7.15 -7.97
N ASN A 144 5.62 -7.53 -8.34
CA ASN A 144 6.36 -6.90 -9.44
C ASN A 144 5.67 -7.12 -10.80
N GLY A 145 5.44 -6.03 -11.52
CA GLY A 145 4.94 -6.03 -12.90
C GLY A 145 4.18 -4.75 -13.22
N THR A 146 4.43 -4.19 -14.41
CA THR A 146 3.85 -2.91 -14.85
C THR A 146 2.32 -2.94 -14.88
N ILE A 147 1.74 -4.10 -15.23
CA ILE A 147 0.28 -4.29 -15.25
C ILE A 147 -0.31 -4.15 -13.84
N TYR A 148 0.35 -4.75 -12.83
CA TYR A 148 -0.10 -4.65 -11.44
C TYR A 148 0.03 -3.23 -10.92
N GLN A 149 1.14 -2.54 -11.22
CA GLN A 149 1.35 -1.15 -10.85
C GLN A 149 0.25 -0.25 -11.40
N LEU A 150 -0.05 -0.34 -12.71
CA LEU A 150 -1.08 0.50 -13.30
C LEU A 150 -2.47 0.20 -12.73
N ALA A 151 -2.83 -1.08 -12.65
CA ALA A 151 -4.15 -1.49 -12.17
C ALA A 151 -4.35 -1.14 -10.69
N ASN A 152 -3.36 -1.42 -9.85
CA ASN A 152 -3.41 -1.12 -8.43
C ASN A 152 -3.37 0.38 -8.16
N LEU A 153 -2.61 1.17 -8.93
CA LEU A 153 -2.62 2.62 -8.82
C LEU A 153 -4.02 3.17 -9.06
N VAL A 154 -4.65 2.81 -10.19
CA VAL A 154 -6.03 3.24 -10.50
C VAL A 154 -6.97 2.79 -9.39
N LEU A 155 -6.83 1.54 -8.93
CA LEU A 155 -7.65 0.99 -7.87
C LEU A 155 -7.48 1.76 -6.54
N ALA A 156 -6.26 2.11 -6.14
CA ALA A 156 -5.98 2.84 -4.91
C ALA A 156 -6.63 4.22 -4.91
N LEU A 157 -6.46 4.97 -6.00
CA LEU A 157 -6.97 6.33 -6.12
C LEU A 157 -8.50 6.34 -6.20
N VAL A 158 -9.07 5.49 -7.06
CA VAL A 158 -10.53 5.43 -7.25
C VAL A 158 -11.21 4.90 -5.99
N SER A 159 -10.68 3.84 -5.38
CA SER A 159 -11.29 3.26 -4.18
C SER A 159 -11.23 4.20 -2.98
N PHE A 160 -10.13 4.94 -2.78
CA PHE A 160 -10.08 5.96 -1.74
C PHE A 160 -11.18 6.99 -1.93
N ILE A 161 -11.37 7.51 -3.15
CA ILE A 161 -12.43 8.50 -3.45
C ILE A 161 -13.81 7.91 -3.18
N VAL A 162 -14.06 6.68 -3.66
CA VAL A 162 -15.35 6.00 -3.48
C VAL A 162 -15.65 5.78 -2.00
N PHE A 163 -14.68 5.29 -1.21
CA PHE A 163 -14.88 5.04 0.22
C PHE A 163 -14.87 6.32 1.07
N ALA A 164 -14.23 7.39 0.61
CA ALA A 164 -14.32 8.71 1.21
C ALA A 164 -15.74 9.30 1.07
N ILE A 165 -16.40 9.08 -0.07
CA ILE A 165 -17.76 9.56 -0.35
C ILE A 165 -18.81 8.62 0.27
N TRP A 166 -18.63 7.30 0.14
CA TRP A 166 -19.53 6.25 0.64
C TRP A 166 -18.84 5.35 1.68
N PRO A 167 -18.62 5.85 2.90
CA PRO A 167 -17.94 5.09 3.97
C PRO A 167 -18.72 3.84 4.40
N VAL A 168 -20.04 3.81 4.19
CA VAL A 168 -20.89 2.66 4.50
C VAL A 168 -20.41 1.43 3.73
N LEU A 169 -20.10 1.56 2.43
CA LEU A 169 -19.58 0.47 1.61
C LEU A 169 -18.28 -0.08 2.17
N GLY A 170 -17.38 0.81 2.60
CA GLY A 170 -16.11 0.44 3.21
C GLY A 170 -16.29 -0.37 4.49
N ARG A 171 -17.21 0.07 5.37
CA ARG A 171 -17.54 -0.64 6.61
C ARG A 171 -18.24 -1.97 6.34
N THR A 172 -19.06 -2.10 5.31
CA THR A 172 -19.72 -3.37 4.99
C THR A 172 -18.72 -4.39 4.44
N LEU A 173 -17.80 -3.96 3.56
CA LEU A 173 -16.85 -4.86 2.91
C LEU A 173 -15.66 -5.23 3.83
N PHE A 174 -15.15 -4.25 4.57
CA PHE A 174 -13.92 -4.40 5.34
C PHE A 174 -14.10 -4.09 6.83
N GLY A 175 -15.30 -3.78 7.34
CA GLY A 175 -15.56 -3.43 8.74
C GLY A 175 -15.03 -4.45 9.76
N TRP A 176 -15.04 -5.74 9.41
CA TRP A 176 -14.48 -6.81 10.22
C TRP A 176 -12.98 -6.64 10.48
N PHE A 177 -12.24 -6.09 9.51
CA PHE A 177 -10.82 -5.79 9.60
C PHE A 177 -10.54 -4.61 10.55
N PHE A 178 -11.47 -3.64 10.62
CA PHE A 178 -11.37 -2.47 11.49
C PHE A 178 -11.72 -2.74 12.94
N ASN A 179 -12.56 -3.74 13.22
CA ASN A 179 -12.85 -4.17 14.60
C ASN A 179 -11.64 -4.77 15.32
N LEU A 180 -10.51 -4.99 14.62
CA LEU A 180 -9.24 -5.41 15.19
C LEU A 180 -8.41 -4.22 15.74
N PHE A 181 -8.87 -2.97 15.57
CA PHE A 181 -8.14 -1.75 15.93
C PHE A 181 -8.87 -0.84 16.93
#